data_AF-A0A3A8KZF0-F1
#
_entry.id   AF-A0A3A8KZF0-F1
#
_cell.length_a   1.000
_cell.length_b   1.000
_cell.length_c   1.000
_cell.angle_alpha   90.00
_cell.angle_beta   90.00
_cell.angle_gamma   90.00
#
_symmetry.space_group_name_H-M   'P 1'
#
loop_
_entity.id
_entity.type
_entity.pdbx_description
1 polymer ?
#
loop_
_entity_poly.entity_id
_entity_poly.type
_entity_poly.pdbx_seq_one_letter_code
_entity_poly.pdbx_strand_id
1 'polypeptide(L)'
;MSLRPWCAAATALALAACGNSNEPSPQASELVSCHERIRVLSAHDRQLASRADHKSQAAREAPDAERFVTAMRASREDGTAFACGLTRAWVTEVFEGLERQYPEYRHDDGIDGSRAGYTVVHGDELAGFFQARAGRDATTVYHVRHTGTEDHVFTVEQLPAGSGYRIYQSYVSAYSLKAWLSESTSGLFEADTGELMIWRGLQSAVNSQLARVSGGAASLDNLDAVPAGFAFARPYYEYVRDYDEAAVLANFERAWTRYGQGRVLSAETFFGDYLLKLARLETYFRQNDHLGTAFPEEIWSTWIELYASPNPLHFPELPNNFITDLLLADRDYRLEVLEVVLPGDAQAVSAACAENARVLEASLQEP
;
A
#
# COMPACT_ATOMS: atom_id res chain seq x y z
N MET A 1 52.76 33.11 50.58
CA MET A 1 51.71 32.62 49.66
C MET A 1 50.82 33.79 49.27
N SER A 2 50.80 34.06 47.97
CA SER A 2 49.91 34.93 47.19
C SER A 2 49.75 36.41 47.59
N LEU A 3 50.09 37.26 46.62
CA LEU A 3 50.23 38.71 46.67
C LEU A 3 48.88 39.45 46.64
N ARG A 4 48.86 40.64 47.26
CA ARG A 4 47.98 41.79 46.93
C ARG A 4 48.28 42.27 45.47
N PRO A 5 47.74 43.38 44.88
CA PRO A 5 46.81 44.40 45.38
C PRO A 5 45.80 45.01 44.34
N TRP A 6 44.84 45.80 44.85
CA TRP A 6 44.45 47.19 44.46
C TRP A 6 43.64 47.56 43.19
N CYS A 7 42.53 48.27 43.50
CA CYS A 7 42.04 49.58 43.02
C CYS A 7 41.72 49.89 41.54
N ALA A 8 40.49 50.42 41.42
CA ALA A 8 40.08 51.65 40.77
C ALA A 8 39.55 51.60 39.32
N ALA A 9 38.45 52.35 39.16
CA ALA A 9 37.66 52.60 37.97
C ALA A 9 38.43 53.33 36.86
N ALA A 10 37.99 53.15 35.61
CA ALA A 10 37.31 54.18 34.82
C ALA A 10 37.45 53.95 33.30
N THR A 11 36.44 54.48 32.60
CA THR A 11 36.48 55.08 31.25
C THR A 11 36.30 54.19 30.00
N ALA A 12 35.31 54.62 29.22
CA ALA A 12 35.05 54.29 27.83
C ALA A 12 36.08 54.91 26.88
N LEU A 13 36.35 54.28 25.74
CA LEU A 13 35.94 54.74 24.39
C LEU A 13 36.47 53.79 23.31
N ALA A 14 35.77 53.80 22.18
CA ALA A 14 35.87 52.94 21.02
C ALA A 14 37.23 52.92 20.30
N LEU A 15 37.48 51.83 19.55
CA LEU A 15 37.96 51.87 18.16
C LEU A 15 37.76 50.50 17.48
N ALA A 16 37.25 50.56 16.26
CA ALA A 16 36.89 49.45 15.39
C ALA A 16 38.11 48.75 14.75
N ALA A 17 37.95 47.49 14.34
CA ALA A 17 38.26 47.03 12.97
C ALA A 17 38.00 45.52 12.75
N CYS A 18 37.45 45.24 11.56
CA CYS A 18 37.59 44.01 10.74
C CYS A 18 36.75 42.75 11.04
N GLY A 19 35.64 42.65 10.31
CA GLY A 19 35.31 41.55 9.39
C GLY A 19 35.40 40.10 9.88
N ASN A 20 34.25 39.44 9.99
CA ASN A 20 33.82 38.49 8.97
C ASN A 20 32.35 38.12 9.15
N SER A 21 31.69 38.00 8.01
CA SER A 21 30.41 37.35 7.74
C SER A 21 29.84 36.47 8.86
N ASN A 22 28.83 36.99 9.56
CA ASN A 22 27.71 36.14 9.96
C ASN A 22 26.91 35.84 8.68
N GLU A 23 27.45 34.97 7.83
CA GLU A 23 26.57 34.21 6.95
C GLU A 23 25.68 33.37 7.88
N PRO A 24 24.35 33.46 7.75
CA PRO A 24 23.52 32.43 8.33
C PRO A 24 24.01 31.12 7.73
N SER A 25 24.49 30.22 8.59
CA SER A 25 24.68 28.82 8.21
C SER A 25 23.43 28.40 7.44
N PRO A 26 23.56 27.81 6.23
CA PRO A 26 22.40 27.41 5.46
C PRO A 26 21.56 26.55 6.39
N GLN A 27 20.33 27.00 6.60
CA GLN A 27 19.32 26.29 7.38
C GLN A 27 19.44 24.81 7.06
N ALA A 28 19.55 23.97 8.09
CA ALA A 28 19.34 22.54 7.93
C ALA A 28 18.04 22.39 7.15
N SER A 29 18.14 22.08 5.85
CA SER A 29 16.97 21.84 5.03
C SER A 29 16.21 20.76 5.77
N GLU A 30 14.96 21.03 6.18
CA GLU A 30 14.13 20.03 6.81
C GLU A 30 14.19 18.79 5.92
N LEU A 31 14.80 17.72 6.45
CA LEU A 31 14.99 16.49 5.72
C LEU A 31 13.60 15.92 5.45
N VAL A 32 13.12 16.11 4.22
CA VAL A 32 11.82 15.60 3.79
C VAL A 32 11.82 14.09 3.95
N SER A 33 10.87 13.59 4.76
CA SER A 33 10.75 12.16 5.07
C SER A 33 10.39 11.33 3.82
N CYS A 34 10.67 10.02 3.86
CA CYS A 34 10.23 9.09 2.81
C CYS A 34 8.70 9.15 2.63
N HIS A 35 7.96 9.20 3.73
CA HIS A 35 6.51 9.36 3.74
C HIS A 35 6.05 10.59 2.95
N GLU A 36 6.66 11.75 3.20
CA GLU A 36 6.26 12.99 2.51
C GLU A 36 6.51 12.92 1.01
N ARG A 37 7.60 12.25 0.59
CA ARG A 37 7.88 12.00 -0.84
C ARG A 37 6.84 11.07 -1.47
N ILE A 38 6.45 10.01 -0.77
CA ILE A 38 5.38 9.11 -1.20
C ILE A 38 4.05 9.87 -1.29
N ARG A 39 3.75 10.73 -0.32
CA ARG A 39 2.54 11.56 -0.33
C ARG A 39 2.49 12.46 -1.56
N VAL A 40 3.60 13.13 -1.90
CA VAL A 40 3.69 13.96 -3.12
C VAL A 40 3.54 13.12 -4.38
N LEU A 41 4.30 12.02 -4.49
CA LEU A 41 4.26 11.13 -5.65
C LEU A 41 2.91 10.42 -5.83
N SER A 42 2.12 10.25 -4.78
CA SER A 42 0.78 9.64 -4.86
C SER A 42 -0.16 10.39 -5.82
N ALA A 43 0.10 11.68 -6.09
CA ALA A 43 -0.59 12.43 -7.15
C ALA A 43 -0.47 11.80 -8.55
N HIS A 44 0.54 10.95 -8.74
CA HIS A 44 0.87 10.28 -9.98
C HIS A 44 0.65 8.75 -9.90
N ASP A 45 -0.11 8.26 -8.92
CA ASP A 45 -0.28 6.80 -8.66
C ASP A 45 -0.76 6.04 -9.91
N ARG A 46 -1.65 6.64 -10.72
CA ARG A 46 -2.08 6.06 -12.01
C ARG A 46 -0.94 5.98 -13.03
N GLN A 47 -0.19 7.07 -13.19
CA GLN A 47 0.89 7.18 -14.18
C GLN A 47 2.03 6.22 -13.82
N LEU A 48 2.39 6.15 -12.53
CA LEU A 48 3.37 5.22 -12.00
C LEU A 48 2.92 3.76 -12.03
N ALA A 49 1.70 3.44 -12.45
CA ALA A 49 1.21 2.07 -12.40
C ALA A 49 1.89 1.14 -13.40
N SER A 50 2.30 1.64 -14.57
CA SER A 50 3.09 0.87 -15.56
C SER A 50 4.46 0.44 -15.01
N ARG A 51 4.91 1.06 -13.90
CA ARG A 51 6.22 0.83 -13.29
C ARG A 51 6.39 -0.62 -12.87
N ALA A 52 5.33 -1.27 -12.37
CA ALA A 52 5.39 -2.66 -11.93
C ALA A 52 5.66 -3.63 -13.10
N ASP A 53 4.99 -3.42 -14.23
CA ASP A 53 5.16 -4.24 -15.43
C ASP A 53 6.55 -4.02 -16.04
N HIS A 54 6.99 -2.76 -16.13
CA HIS A 54 8.34 -2.43 -16.58
C HIS A 54 9.42 -3.06 -15.69
N LYS A 55 9.26 -3.06 -14.36
CA LYS A 55 10.18 -3.76 -13.44
C LYS A 55 10.19 -5.26 -13.69
N SER A 56 9.01 -5.86 -13.81
CA SER A 56 8.88 -7.30 -14.06
C SER A 56 9.56 -7.70 -15.38
N GLN A 57 9.36 -6.93 -16.44
CA GLN A 57 10.02 -7.15 -17.71
C GLN A 57 11.55 -6.94 -17.62
N ALA A 58 11.98 -5.78 -17.09
CA ALA A 58 13.40 -5.44 -16.99
C ALA A 58 14.17 -6.46 -16.14
N ALA A 59 13.60 -6.95 -15.04
CA ALA A 59 14.24 -7.94 -14.19
C ALA A 59 14.34 -9.32 -14.87
N ARG A 60 13.38 -9.67 -15.74
CA ARG A 60 13.44 -10.91 -16.54
C ARG A 60 14.53 -10.88 -17.60
N GLU A 61 14.76 -9.71 -18.20
CA GLU A 61 15.73 -9.52 -19.27
C GLU A 61 17.15 -9.22 -18.75
N ALA A 62 17.27 -8.57 -17.59
CA ALA A 62 18.55 -8.16 -17.04
C ALA A 62 19.34 -9.34 -16.44
N PRO A 63 20.63 -9.51 -16.80
CA PRO A 63 21.50 -10.53 -16.21
C PRO A 63 21.89 -10.25 -14.75
N ASP A 64 21.79 -8.99 -14.32
CA ASP A 64 22.19 -8.51 -13.00
C ASP A 64 21.42 -7.23 -12.61
N ALA A 65 21.61 -6.79 -11.36
CA ALA A 65 20.95 -5.61 -10.81
C ALA A 65 21.37 -4.30 -11.51
N GLU A 66 22.62 -4.20 -12.00
CA GLU A 66 23.10 -2.99 -12.68
C GLU A 66 22.36 -2.76 -14.01
N ARG A 67 22.17 -3.83 -14.78
CA ARG A 67 21.40 -3.78 -16.03
C ARG A 67 19.92 -3.51 -15.79
N PHE A 68 19.36 -4.07 -14.72
CA PHE A 68 18.00 -3.75 -14.28
C PHE A 68 17.84 -2.27 -13.95
N VAL A 69 18.72 -1.71 -13.11
CA VAL A 69 18.69 -0.29 -12.72
C VAL A 69 18.84 0.62 -13.94
N THR A 70 19.74 0.26 -14.87
CA THR A 70 19.94 1.01 -16.11
C THR A 70 18.68 1.05 -16.96
N ALA A 71 18.01 -0.09 -17.15
CA ALA A 71 16.76 -0.17 -17.89
C ALA A 71 15.64 0.65 -17.21
N MET A 72 15.49 0.53 -15.90
CA MET A 72 14.46 1.25 -15.15
C MET A 72 14.69 2.77 -15.07
N ARG A 73 15.94 3.24 -15.13
CA ARG A 73 16.23 4.68 -15.27
C ARG A 73 15.88 5.24 -16.66
N ALA A 74 15.90 4.38 -17.68
CA ALA A 74 15.53 4.74 -19.04
C ALA A 74 14.01 4.62 -19.29
N SER A 75 13.30 3.82 -18.50
CA SER A 75 11.84 3.66 -18.62
C SER A 75 11.06 4.95 -18.39
N ARG A 76 9.88 5.02 -18.99
CA ARG A 76 8.91 6.11 -18.91
C ARG A 76 7.55 5.54 -18.58
N GLU A 77 6.89 6.13 -17.60
CA GLU A 77 5.65 5.60 -17.05
C GLU A 77 4.43 6.36 -17.57
N ASP A 78 3.47 5.60 -18.10
CA ASP A 78 2.26 6.11 -18.77
C ASP A 78 1.00 5.34 -18.35
N GLY A 79 1.03 4.72 -17.17
CA GLY A 79 -0.10 4.00 -16.61
C GLY A 79 -1.37 4.86 -16.49
N THR A 80 -2.52 4.19 -16.49
CA THR A 80 -3.84 4.85 -16.48
C THR A 80 -4.74 4.44 -15.32
N ALA A 81 -4.36 3.43 -14.56
CA ALA A 81 -5.15 2.88 -13.47
C ALA A 81 -4.25 2.52 -12.29
N PHE A 82 -4.72 2.71 -11.07
CA PHE A 82 -4.05 2.22 -9.86
C PHE A 82 -4.59 0.85 -9.47
N ALA A 83 -3.73 0.05 -8.85
CA ALA A 83 -4.06 -1.21 -8.20
C ALA A 83 -3.05 -1.49 -7.10
N CYS A 84 -3.44 -2.29 -6.11
CA CYS A 84 -2.68 -2.51 -4.88
C CYS A 84 -1.21 -2.96 -5.13
N GLY A 85 -1.00 -3.93 -6.03
CA GLY A 85 0.35 -4.36 -6.45
C GLY A 85 1.15 -3.30 -7.21
N LEU A 86 0.48 -2.51 -8.08
CA LEU A 86 1.10 -1.45 -8.88
C LEU A 86 1.56 -0.29 -7.99
N THR A 87 0.73 0.09 -7.02
CA THR A 87 1.05 1.10 -6.01
C THR A 87 2.20 0.64 -5.13
N ARG A 88 2.14 -0.59 -4.59
CA ARG A 88 3.23 -1.14 -3.77
C ARG A 88 4.57 -1.08 -4.51
N ALA A 89 4.57 -1.41 -5.80
CA ALA A 89 5.78 -1.46 -6.62
C ALA A 89 6.59 -0.16 -6.58
N TRP A 90 5.95 1.00 -6.74
CA TRP A 90 6.66 2.28 -6.73
C TRP A 90 6.85 2.82 -5.30
N VAL A 91 5.92 2.55 -4.36
CA VAL A 91 6.07 2.97 -2.95
C VAL A 91 7.34 2.37 -2.33
N THR A 92 7.56 1.07 -2.55
CA THR A 92 8.74 0.36 -2.03
C THR A 92 10.03 0.79 -2.73
N GLU A 93 9.96 1.27 -3.98
CA GLU A 93 11.13 1.85 -4.67
C GLU A 93 11.61 3.13 -3.97
N VAL A 94 10.70 3.95 -3.43
CA VAL A 94 11.10 5.14 -2.65
C VAL A 94 11.97 4.73 -1.45
N PHE A 95 11.58 3.68 -0.73
CA PHE A 95 12.34 3.22 0.44
C PHE A 95 13.65 2.51 0.08
N GLU A 96 13.62 1.64 -0.93
CA GLU A 96 14.64 0.61 -1.11
C GLU A 96 15.57 0.89 -2.28
N GLY A 97 15.09 1.66 -3.26
CA GLY A 97 15.73 1.85 -4.55
C GLY A 97 15.64 0.62 -5.45
N LEU A 98 15.90 0.84 -6.74
CA LEU A 98 15.80 -0.19 -7.77
C LEU A 98 16.72 -1.38 -7.54
N GLU A 99 17.97 -1.15 -7.11
CA GLU A 99 18.95 -2.23 -6.94
C GLU A 99 18.47 -3.32 -5.97
N ARG A 100 17.86 -2.92 -4.84
CA ARG A 100 17.34 -3.85 -3.83
C ARG A 100 16.08 -4.59 -4.29
N GLN A 101 15.32 -4.00 -5.19
CA GLN A 101 14.10 -4.62 -5.73
C GLN A 101 14.41 -5.67 -6.81
N TYR A 102 15.59 -5.65 -7.43
CA TYR A 102 15.92 -6.58 -8.52
C TYR A 102 15.68 -8.07 -8.15
N PRO A 103 16.17 -8.59 -7.00
CA PRO A 103 15.95 -9.99 -6.65
C PRO A 103 14.47 -10.36 -6.52
N GLU A 104 13.63 -9.46 -6.01
CA GLU A 104 12.19 -9.67 -5.89
C GLU A 104 11.59 -9.89 -7.29
N TYR A 105 11.70 -8.90 -8.18
CA TYR A 105 11.11 -8.96 -9.53
C TYR A 105 11.76 -10.02 -10.43
N ARG A 106 13.01 -10.43 -10.13
CA ARG A 106 13.71 -11.49 -10.86
C ARG A 106 13.17 -12.88 -10.52
N HIS A 107 12.71 -13.07 -9.29
CA HIS A 107 12.43 -14.39 -8.74
C HIS A 107 10.98 -14.62 -8.33
N ASP A 108 10.18 -13.56 -8.22
CA ASP A 108 8.75 -13.65 -7.96
C ASP A 108 7.99 -14.02 -9.24
N ASP A 109 7.27 -15.14 -9.20
CA ASP A 109 6.42 -15.61 -10.28
C ASP A 109 4.94 -15.22 -10.10
N GLY A 110 4.62 -14.52 -9.00
CA GLY A 110 3.27 -14.11 -8.65
C GLY A 110 2.39 -15.24 -8.11
N ILE A 111 2.98 -16.40 -7.80
CA ILE A 111 2.29 -17.56 -7.20
C ILE A 111 2.95 -17.92 -5.86
N ASP A 112 4.28 -18.06 -5.85
CA ASP A 112 5.06 -18.40 -4.67
C ASP A 112 6.25 -17.45 -4.53
N GLY A 113 6.19 -16.59 -3.51
CA GLY A 113 7.20 -15.56 -3.29
C GLY A 113 8.47 -16.05 -2.63
N SER A 114 8.56 -17.32 -2.24
CA SER A 114 9.68 -17.84 -1.45
C SER A 114 11.04 -17.60 -2.13
N ARG A 115 11.10 -17.70 -3.47
CA ARG A 115 12.32 -17.42 -4.24
C ARG A 115 12.69 -15.95 -4.29
N ALA A 116 11.72 -15.06 -4.12
CA ALA A 116 11.91 -13.63 -3.97
C ALA A 116 12.18 -13.20 -2.51
N GLY A 117 12.21 -14.16 -1.57
CA GLY A 117 12.51 -13.91 -0.15
C GLY A 117 11.27 -13.69 0.72
N TYR A 118 10.06 -13.88 0.18
CA TYR A 118 8.85 -13.85 0.99
C TYR A 118 8.80 -15.02 1.95
N THR A 119 8.25 -14.77 3.13
CA THR A 119 7.91 -15.78 4.13
C THR A 119 6.39 -15.87 4.24
N VAL A 120 5.85 -17.09 4.24
CA VAL A 120 4.44 -17.31 4.61
C VAL A 120 4.30 -17.11 6.12
N VAL A 121 3.36 -16.26 6.54
CA VAL A 121 3.13 -15.95 7.97
C VAL A 121 1.68 -16.27 8.32
N HIS A 122 1.48 -17.13 9.31
CA HIS A 122 0.12 -17.46 9.78
C HIS A 122 -0.42 -16.42 10.77
N GLY A 123 -1.75 -16.37 10.91
CA GLY A 123 -2.43 -15.37 11.71
C GLY A 123 -2.03 -15.40 13.19
N ASP A 124 -1.78 -16.59 13.74
CA ASP A 124 -1.27 -16.78 15.10
C ASP A 124 0.22 -16.40 15.26
N GLU A 125 0.95 -16.27 14.15
CA GLU A 125 2.37 -15.90 14.11
C GLU A 125 2.58 -14.40 13.84
N LEU A 126 1.59 -13.71 13.25
CA LEU A 126 1.72 -12.31 12.82
C LEU A 126 2.19 -11.37 13.93
N ALA A 127 1.58 -11.45 15.11
CA ALA A 127 1.99 -10.60 16.23
C ALA A 127 3.47 -10.84 16.59
N GLY A 128 3.90 -12.10 16.67
CA GLY A 128 5.30 -12.46 16.95
C GLY A 128 6.26 -12.00 15.86
N PHE A 129 5.86 -12.12 14.59
CA PHE A 129 6.63 -11.70 13.43
C PHE A 129 6.97 -10.20 13.49
N PHE A 130 5.97 -9.33 13.69
CA PHE A 130 6.18 -7.89 13.80
C PHE A 130 6.88 -7.50 15.12
N GLN A 131 6.59 -8.19 16.23
CA GLN A 131 7.20 -7.93 17.53
C GLN A 131 8.72 -8.19 17.53
N ALA A 132 9.21 -9.14 16.73
CA ALA A 132 10.64 -9.47 16.64
C ALA A 132 11.53 -8.29 16.19
N ARG A 133 10.91 -7.29 15.55
CA ARG A 133 11.56 -6.05 15.08
C ARG A 133 11.10 -4.81 15.83
N ALA A 134 10.04 -4.90 16.63
CA ALA A 134 9.51 -3.77 17.38
C ALA A 134 10.58 -3.15 18.28
N GLY A 135 10.69 -1.82 18.27
CA GLY A 135 11.63 -1.06 19.10
C GLY A 135 13.07 -0.99 18.59
N ARG A 136 13.40 -1.62 17.45
CA ARG A 136 14.74 -1.47 16.84
C ARG A 136 14.94 -0.04 16.34
N ASP A 137 16.19 0.44 16.45
CA ASP A 137 16.60 1.74 15.91
C ASP A 137 16.88 1.67 14.40
N ALA A 138 15.88 1.22 13.65
CA ALA A 138 15.92 1.10 12.20
C ALA A 138 14.49 1.14 11.64
N THR A 139 14.32 1.77 10.48
CA THR A 139 13.09 1.65 9.69
C THR A 139 13.04 0.25 9.06
N THR A 140 11.89 -0.42 9.17
CA THR A 140 11.64 -1.69 8.47
C THR A 140 10.44 -1.53 7.55
N VAL A 141 10.59 -1.94 6.30
CA VAL A 141 9.53 -1.93 5.29
C VAL A 141 9.08 -3.36 5.08
N TYR A 142 7.78 -3.60 5.23
CA TYR A 142 7.17 -4.90 5.00
C TYR A 142 6.31 -4.83 3.75
N HIS A 143 6.59 -5.72 2.80
CA HIS A 143 5.69 -5.96 1.68
C HIS A 143 4.75 -7.07 2.12
N VAL A 144 3.48 -6.76 2.33
CA VAL A 144 2.49 -7.72 2.76
C VAL A 144 1.58 -8.03 1.58
N ARG A 145 1.34 -9.32 1.33
CA ARG A 145 0.41 -9.73 0.28
C ARG A 145 -0.43 -10.94 0.67
N HIS A 146 -1.72 -10.84 0.42
CA HIS A 146 -2.59 -11.97 0.23
C HIS A 146 -2.36 -12.50 -1.19
N THR A 147 -2.04 -13.78 -1.31
CA THR A 147 -1.86 -14.48 -2.58
C THR A 147 -2.71 -15.74 -2.61
N GLY A 148 -2.82 -16.35 -3.79
CA GLY A 148 -3.63 -17.55 -4.00
C GLY A 148 -5.03 -17.18 -4.46
N THR A 149 -6.03 -17.57 -3.67
CA THR A 149 -7.45 -17.28 -3.90
C THR A 149 -7.89 -15.88 -3.50
N GLU A 150 -7.00 -15.13 -2.85
CA GLU A 150 -7.14 -13.72 -2.53
C GLU A 150 -6.04 -12.90 -3.21
N ASP A 151 -6.35 -11.65 -3.56
CA ASP A 151 -5.39 -10.72 -4.15
C ASP A 151 -5.50 -9.35 -3.49
N HIS A 152 -4.62 -9.10 -2.52
CA HIS A 152 -4.44 -7.77 -1.97
C HIS A 152 -3.02 -7.57 -1.46
N VAL A 153 -2.42 -6.44 -1.81
CA VAL A 153 -1.00 -6.16 -1.59
C VAL A 153 -0.82 -4.76 -1.00
N PHE A 154 -0.03 -4.61 0.05
CA PHE A 154 0.19 -3.32 0.71
C PHE A 154 1.55 -3.25 1.39
N THR A 155 1.96 -2.04 1.77
CA THR A 155 3.22 -1.79 2.46
C THR A 155 2.96 -1.35 3.90
N VAL A 156 3.68 -1.95 4.84
CA VAL A 156 3.76 -1.46 6.22
C VAL A 156 5.15 -0.88 6.46
N GLU A 157 5.23 0.37 6.87
CA GLU A 157 6.46 0.99 7.37
C GLU A 157 6.44 0.93 8.89
N GLN A 158 7.40 0.23 9.49
CA GLN A 158 7.71 0.36 10.90
C GLN A 158 8.77 1.43 11.10
N LEU A 159 8.44 2.43 11.91
CA LEU A 159 9.31 3.56 12.23
C LEU A 159 10.35 3.17 13.30
N PRO A 160 11.53 3.82 13.31
CA PRO A 160 12.62 3.49 14.22
C PRO A 160 12.23 3.74 15.68
N ALA A 161 12.95 3.06 16.58
CA ALA A 161 12.82 3.16 18.03
C ALA A 161 11.38 2.91 18.55
N GLY A 162 10.58 2.14 17.80
CA GLY A 162 9.19 1.83 18.19
C GLY A 162 8.25 3.02 18.06
N SER A 163 8.58 4.00 17.21
CA SER A 163 7.77 5.22 17.02
C SER A 163 6.41 4.95 16.36
N GLY A 164 6.16 3.73 15.87
CA GLY A 164 4.87 3.28 15.37
C GLY A 164 4.94 2.67 13.98
N TYR A 165 3.77 2.56 13.35
CA TYR A 165 3.58 1.91 12.05
C TYR A 165 2.77 2.79 11.10
N ARG A 166 3.03 2.73 9.81
CA ARG A 166 2.24 3.42 8.78
C ARG A 166 1.88 2.47 7.66
N ILE A 167 0.65 2.56 7.15
CA ILE A 167 0.12 1.69 6.12
C ILE A 167 -0.02 2.45 4.81
N TYR A 168 0.57 1.91 3.74
CA TYR A 168 0.40 2.40 2.38
C TYR A 168 -0.36 1.35 1.58
N GLN A 169 -1.57 1.70 1.15
CA GLN A 169 -2.41 0.81 0.36
C GLN A 169 -3.22 1.60 -0.65
N SER A 170 -3.51 0.96 -1.76
CA SER A 170 -4.55 1.31 -2.72
C SER A 170 -5.39 0.05 -2.94
N TYR A 171 -6.53 0.18 -3.59
CA TYR A 171 -7.36 -0.97 -3.91
C TYR A 171 -7.88 -0.84 -5.33
N VAL A 172 -7.69 -1.90 -6.11
CA VAL A 172 -8.00 -1.92 -7.55
C VAL A 172 -9.46 -1.54 -7.77
N SER A 173 -9.69 -0.62 -8.70
CA SER A 173 -11.03 -0.11 -9.04
C SER A 173 -11.82 0.49 -7.87
N ALA A 174 -11.20 0.78 -6.73
CA ALA A 174 -11.87 1.36 -5.56
C ALA A 174 -11.24 2.68 -5.11
N TYR A 175 -9.95 2.68 -4.75
CA TYR A 175 -9.27 3.91 -4.34
C TYR A 175 -7.76 3.89 -4.60
N SER A 176 -7.18 5.05 -4.86
CA SER A 176 -5.74 5.25 -5.06
C SER A 176 -5.00 5.48 -3.75
N LEU A 177 -3.67 5.42 -3.80
CA LEU A 177 -2.86 5.81 -2.66
C LEU A 177 -3.08 7.28 -2.27
N LYS A 178 -3.33 8.16 -3.24
CA LYS A 178 -3.60 9.57 -2.95
C LYS A 178 -4.86 9.73 -2.11
N ALA A 179 -5.92 8.98 -2.44
CA ALA A 179 -7.11 8.99 -1.61
C ALA A 179 -6.82 8.47 -0.20
N TRP A 180 -6.08 7.36 -0.09
CA TRP A 180 -5.70 6.77 1.18
C TRP A 180 -4.87 7.72 2.08
N LEU A 181 -3.97 8.49 1.49
CA LEU A 181 -3.10 9.43 2.19
C LEU A 181 -3.67 10.85 2.34
N SER A 182 -4.82 11.14 1.71
CA SER A 182 -5.44 12.46 1.77
C SER A 182 -5.93 12.79 3.18
N GLU A 183 -5.93 14.08 3.51
CA GLU A 183 -6.54 14.63 4.73
C GLU A 183 -8.06 14.85 4.59
N SER A 184 -8.58 14.79 3.35
CA SER A 184 -10.00 14.95 3.04
C SER A 184 -10.44 14.05 1.88
N THR A 185 -11.70 13.60 1.93
CA THR A 185 -12.36 12.87 0.83
C THR A 185 -12.98 13.78 -0.22
N SER A 186 -13.04 15.09 0.03
CA SER A 186 -13.59 16.08 -0.89
C SER A 186 -12.85 16.13 -2.23
N GLY A 187 -13.58 16.05 -3.34
CA GLY A 187 -13.03 16.17 -4.69
C GLY A 187 -12.24 14.96 -5.19
N LEU A 188 -12.34 13.82 -4.50
CA LEU A 188 -11.62 12.60 -4.85
C LEU A 188 -12.41 11.66 -5.78
N PHE A 189 -13.72 11.84 -5.93
CA PHE A 189 -14.56 10.92 -6.70
C PHE A 189 -14.25 10.95 -8.21
N GLU A 190 -14.71 9.92 -8.93
CA GLU A 190 -14.55 9.74 -10.38
C GLU A 190 -14.91 10.97 -11.20
N ALA A 191 -15.95 11.71 -10.82
CA ALA A 191 -16.35 12.92 -11.52
C ALA A 191 -15.33 14.06 -11.44
N ASP A 192 -14.50 14.08 -10.39
CA ASP A 192 -13.53 15.14 -10.11
C ASP A 192 -12.11 14.72 -10.53
N THR A 193 -11.65 13.59 -10.00
CA THR A 193 -10.27 13.11 -10.13
C THR A 193 -10.20 11.59 -10.32
N GLY A 194 -11.15 10.84 -9.76
CA GLY A 194 -11.24 9.39 -9.78
C GLY A 194 -10.23 8.67 -8.89
N GLU A 195 -9.77 9.34 -7.86
CA GLU A 195 -8.96 8.75 -6.80
C GLU A 195 -9.80 7.86 -5.88
N LEU A 196 -11.10 8.15 -5.75
CA LEU A 196 -12.15 7.27 -5.25
C LEU A 196 -13.05 6.90 -6.43
N MET A 197 -13.23 5.61 -6.68
CA MET A 197 -13.95 5.10 -7.83
C MET A 197 -15.29 4.51 -7.44
N ILE A 198 -16.32 4.89 -8.18
CA ILE A 198 -17.57 4.15 -8.19
C ILE A 198 -17.31 2.85 -8.96
N TRP A 199 -17.82 1.73 -8.45
CA TRP A 199 -17.64 0.40 -9.02
C TRP A 199 -18.45 0.16 -10.32
N ARG A 200 -18.49 1.15 -11.23
CA ARG A 200 -19.12 1.03 -12.56
C ARG A 200 -18.51 -0.11 -13.37
N GLY A 201 -17.20 -0.33 -13.22
CA GLY A 201 -16.50 -1.47 -13.78
C GLY A 201 -17.04 -2.81 -13.27
N LEU A 202 -17.27 -2.95 -11.96
CA LEU A 202 -17.88 -4.16 -11.41
C LEU A 202 -19.31 -4.32 -11.90
N GLN A 203 -20.13 -3.26 -11.88
CA GLN A 203 -21.50 -3.32 -12.37
C GLN A 203 -21.55 -3.80 -13.82
N SER A 204 -20.65 -3.29 -14.68
CA SER A 204 -20.49 -3.72 -16.07
C SER A 204 -20.04 -5.18 -16.19
N ALA A 205 -19.05 -5.59 -15.40
CA ALA A 205 -18.55 -6.97 -15.37
C ALA A 205 -19.65 -7.95 -14.93
N VAL A 206 -20.36 -7.65 -13.84
CA VAL A 206 -21.47 -8.47 -13.33
C VAL A 206 -22.62 -8.51 -14.32
N ASN A 207 -22.99 -7.38 -14.94
CA ASN A 207 -23.98 -7.36 -16.03
C ASN A 207 -23.58 -8.26 -17.19
N SER A 208 -22.31 -8.22 -17.60
CA SER A 208 -21.78 -9.07 -18.68
C SER A 208 -21.86 -10.55 -18.30
N GLN A 209 -21.57 -10.89 -17.04
CA GLN A 209 -21.69 -12.25 -16.52
C GLN A 209 -23.15 -12.72 -16.46
N LEU A 210 -24.06 -11.89 -15.94
CA LEU A 210 -25.49 -12.16 -15.89
C LEU A 210 -26.07 -12.39 -17.28
N ALA A 211 -25.71 -11.56 -18.26
CA ALA A 211 -26.10 -11.75 -19.64
C ALA A 211 -25.55 -13.06 -20.20
N ARG A 212 -24.29 -13.42 -19.91
CA ARG A 212 -23.68 -14.67 -20.36
C ARG A 212 -24.41 -15.91 -19.81
N VAL A 213 -24.70 -15.96 -18.51
CA VAL A 213 -25.31 -17.15 -17.89
C VAL A 213 -26.80 -17.30 -18.20
N SER A 214 -27.49 -16.21 -18.55
CA SER A 214 -28.92 -16.20 -18.84
C SER A 214 -29.26 -16.16 -20.33
N GLY A 215 -28.28 -16.08 -21.22
CA GLY A 215 -28.51 -15.86 -22.66
C GLY A 215 -29.05 -14.45 -22.98
N GLY A 216 -28.71 -13.46 -22.15
CA GLY A 216 -29.07 -12.05 -22.31
C GLY A 216 -30.35 -11.63 -21.60
N ALA A 217 -31.01 -12.53 -20.86
CA ALA A 217 -32.27 -12.23 -20.17
C ALA A 217 -32.07 -11.50 -18.83
N ALA A 218 -31.01 -11.85 -18.09
CA ALA A 218 -30.68 -11.27 -16.79
C ALA A 218 -29.69 -10.11 -16.91
N SER A 219 -29.90 -9.10 -16.08
CA SER A 219 -29.01 -7.96 -15.83
C SER A 219 -29.21 -7.50 -14.38
N LEU A 220 -28.38 -6.59 -13.90
CA LEU A 220 -28.58 -5.92 -12.61
C LEU A 220 -29.95 -5.23 -12.54
N ASP A 221 -30.49 -4.76 -13.66
CA ASP A 221 -31.84 -4.17 -13.73
C ASP A 221 -32.95 -5.23 -13.83
N ASN A 222 -32.63 -6.49 -14.13
CA ASN A 222 -33.59 -7.58 -14.31
C ASN A 222 -33.12 -8.88 -13.62
N LEU A 223 -33.02 -8.83 -12.29
CA LEU A 223 -32.57 -9.97 -11.48
C LEU A 223 -33.59 -11.11 -11.39
N ASP A 224 -34.84 -10.89 -11.79
CA ASP A 224 -35.86 -11.96 -11.85
C ASP A 224 -35.62 -12.95 -12.99
N ALA A 225 -34.81 -12.58 -13.98
CA ALA A 225 -34.40 -13.47 -15.06
C ALA A 225 -33.11 -14.26 -14.76
N VAL A 226 -32.55 -14.14 -13.55
CA VAL A 226 -31.40 -14.95 -13.11
C VAL A 226 -31.81 -16.43 -13.14
N PRO A 227 -31.06 -17.32 -13.84
CA PRO A 227 -31.40 -18.74 -13.88
C PRO A 227 -31.44 -19.34 -12.48
N ALA A 228 -32.34 -20.30 -12.25
CA ALA A 228 -32.54 -20.92 -10.93
C ALA A 228 -31.25 -21.47 -10.30
N GLY A 229 -30.31 -21.97 -11.11
CA GLY A 229 -28.98 -22.43 -10.66
C GLY A 229 -28.06 -21.35 -10.09
N PHE A 230 -28.36 -20.07 -10.31
CA PHE A 230 -27.62 -18.90 -9.82
C PHE A 230 -28.45 -18.05 -8.83
N ALA A 231 -29.66 -18.48 -8.48
CA ALA A 231 -30.54 -17.71 -7.59
C ALA A 231 -29.93 -17.46 -6.21
N PHE A 232 -29.04 -18.35 -5.75
CA PHE A 232 -28.30 -18.18 -4.50
C PHE A 232 -27.37 -16.94 -4.50
N ALA A 233 -26.94 -16.48 -5.68
CA ALA A 233 -26.08 -15.30 -5.83
C ALA A 233 -26.87 -13.98 -5.98
N ARG A 234 -28.21 -14.04 -5.91
CA ARG A 234 -29.05 -12.85 -6.02
C ARG A 234 -28.71 -11.75 -5.01
N PRO A 235 -28.46 -12.04 -3.71
CA PRO A 235 -28.06 -11.00 -2.75
C PRO A 235 -26.79 -10.25 -3.16
N TYR A 236 -25.81 -10.95 -3.75
CA TYR A 236 -24.61 -10.33 -4.29
C TYR A 236 -24.93 -9.40 -5.47
N TYR A 237 -25.78 -9.82 -6.40
CA TYR A 237 -26.17 -8.97 -7.53
C TYR A 237 -26.96 -7.73 -7.08
N GLU A 238 -27.85 -7.87 -6.09
CA GLU A 238 -28.56 -6.74 -5.48
C GLU A 238 -27.57 -5.78 -4.82
N TYR A 239 -26.59 -6.30 -4.08
CA TYR A 239 -25.51 -5.51 -3.51
C TYR A 239 -24.75 -4.71 -4.58
N VAL A 240 -24.31 -5.35 -5.67
CA VAL A 240 -23.56 -4.67 -6.74
C VAL A 240 -24.41 -3.61 -7.46
N ARG A 241 -25.70 -3.87 -7.66
CA ARG A 241 -26.65 -2.91 -8.24
C ARG A 241 -26.79 -1.66 -7.37
N ASP A 242 -26.93 -1.87 -6.06
CA ASP A 242 -27.28 -0.82 -5.11
C ASP A 242 -26.04 -0.14 -4.48
N TYR A 243 -24.82 -0.63 -4.76
CA TYR A 243 -23.58 -0.06 -4.24
C TYR A 243 -23.30 1.32 -4.86
N ASP A 244 -23.59 2.38 -4.10
CA ASP A 244 -23.54 3.76 -4.52
C ASP A 244 -22.40 4.56 -3.88
N GLU A 245 -22.30 5.84 -4.24
CA GLU A 245 -21.27 6.76 -3.74
C GLU A 245 -21.28 6.89 -2.21
N ALA A 246 -22.46 6.90 -1.58
CA ALA A 246 -22.60 7.05 -0.14
C ALA A 246 -22.10 5.80 0.60
N ALA A 247 -22.43 4.61 0.09
CA ALA A 247 -21.94 3.34 0.63
C ALA A 247 -20.41 3.20 0.44
N VAL A 248 -19.89 3.60 -0.72
CA VAL A 248 -18.43 3.65 -0.99
C VAL A 248 -17.75 4.56 0.02
N LEU A 249 -18.24 5.79 0.19
CA LEU A 249 -17.64 6.74 1.12
C LEU A 249 -17.70 6.24 2.57
N ALA A 250 -18.84 5.70 3.00
CA ALA A 250 -19.00 5.17 4.33
C ALA A 250 -18.08 3.97 4.61
N ASN A 251 -17.87 3.09 3.64
CA ASN A 251 -16.92 1.99 3.76
C ASN A 251 -15.47 2.51 3.80
N PHE A 252 -15.15 3.44 2.91
CA PHE A 252 -13.82 4.03 2.82
C PHE A 252 -13.43 4.76 4.11
N GLU A 253 -14.29 5.66 4.60
CA GLU A 253 -14.02 6.49 5.77
C GLU A 253 -13.84 5.67 7.06
N ARG A 254 -14.51 4.51 7.20
CA ARG A 254 -14.34 3.63 8.36
C ARG A 254 -12.90 3.11 8.50
N ALA A 255 -12.27 2.69 7.40
CA ALA A 255 -10.88 2.23 7.41
C ALA A 255 -9.90 3.41 7.36
N TRP A 256 -10.17 4.39 6.49
CA TRP A 256 -9.32 5.56 6.25
C TRP A 256 -9.11 6.41 7.51
N THR A 257 -10.15 6.68 8.29
CA THR A 257 -10.01 7.45 9.55
C THR A 257 -9.26 6.71 10.65
N ARG A 258 -9.18 5.37 10.57
CA ARG A 258 -8.44 4.54 11.53
C ARG A 258 -6.98 4.37 11.12
N TYR A 259 -6.71 4.06 9.85
CA TYR A 259 -5.39 3.61 9.39
C TYR A 259 -4.77 4.44 8.26
N GLY A 260 -5.55 5.28 7.58
CA GLY A 260 -5.11 6.10 6.45
C GLY A 260 -4.55 7.47 6.87
N GLN A 261 -4.70 8.46 5.99
CA GLN A 261 -4.29 9.87 6.22
C GLN A 261 -2.78 10.04 6.45
N GLY A 262 -1.95 9.06 6.05
CA GLY A 262 -0.51 9.07 6.33
C GLY A 262 -0.15 8.99 7.82
N ARG A 263 -1.10 8.62 8.67
CA ARG A 263 -0.92 8.66 10.11
C ARG A 263 0.04 7.57 10.61
N VAL A 264 0.61 7.82 11.78
CA VAL A 264 1.41 6.84 12.51
C VAL A 264 0.52 6.15 13.53
N LEU A 265 0.34 4.84 13.37
CA LEU A 265 -0.33 3.96 14.32
C LEU A 265 0.61 3.68 15.49
N SER A 266 0.10 3.87 16.71
CA SER A 266 0.81 3.42 17.91
C SER A 266 0.95 1.90 17.90
N ALA A 267 1.87 1.37 18.71
CA ALA A 267 1.97 -0.07 18.91
C ALA A 267 0.64 -0.66 19.40
N GLU A 268 -0.08 0.04 20.29
CA GLU A 268 -1.38 -0.41 20.78
C GLU A 268 -2.41 -0.56 19.64
N THR A 269 -2.53 0.44 18.76
CA THR A 269 -3.46 0.37 17.62
C THR A 269 -3.01 -0.66 16.58
N PHE A 270 -1.72 -0.73 16.29
CA PHE A 270 -1.22 -1.66 15.29
C PHE A 270 -1.36 -3.13 15.74
N PHE A 271 -0.88 -3.46 16.94
CA PHE A 271 -0.94 -4.84 17.46
C PHE A 271 -2.32 -5.21 18.00
N GLY A 272 -2.99 -4.29 18.69
CA GLY A 272 -4.27 -4.53 19.37
C GLY A 272 -5.50 -4.37 18.47
N ASP A 273 -5.33 -3.88 17.23
CA ASP A 273 -6.46 -3.70 16.31
C ASP A 273 -6.11 -4.16 14.88
N TYR A 274 -5.15 -3.51 14.21
CA TYR A 274 -4.84 -3.79 12.81
C TYR A 274 -4.38 -5.24 12.57
N LEU A 275 -3.38 -5.70 13.33
CA LEU A 275 -2.86 -7.07 13.20
C LEU A 275 -3.85 -8.14 13.67
N LEU A 276 -4.70 -7.86 14.67
CA LEU A 276 -5.74 -8.80 15.09
C LEU A 276 -6.75 -9.04 13.97
N LYS A 277 -7.17 -7.97 13.27
CA LYS A 277 -8.04 -8.09 12.10
C LYS A 277 -7.35 -8.83 10.96
N LEU A 278 -6.07 -8.54 10.69
CA LEU A 278 -5.31 -9.21 9.63
C LEU A 278 -5.16 -10.72 9.92
N ALA A 279 -4.80 -11.06 11.17
CA ALA A 279 -4.68 -12.45 11.63
C ALA A 279 -6.00 -13.20 11.51
N ARG A 280 -7.10 -12.55 11.85
CA ARG A 280 -8.44 -13.11 11.69
C ARG A 280 -8.77 -13.41 10.22
N LEU A 281 -8.50 -12.48 9.31
CA LEU A 281 -8.70 -12.70 7.87
C LEU A 281 -7.84 -13.86 7.37
N GLU A 282 -6.54 -13.85 7.67
CA GLU A 282 -5.63 -14.92 7.27
C GLU A 282 -6.11 -16.28 7.75
N THR A 283 -6.49 -16.39 9.03
CA THR A 283 -6.90 -17.66 9.63
C THR A 283 -8.17 -18.16 8.97
N TYR A 284 -9.12 -17.28 8.70
CA TYR A 284 -10.36 -17.65 8.03
C TYR A 284 -10.10 -18.15 6.61
N PHE A 285 -9.39 -17.37 5.79
CA PHE A 285 -9.16 -17.73 4.39
C PHE A 285 -8.37 -19.03 4.27
N ARG A 286 -7.27 -19.18 5.02
CA ARG A 286 -6.48 -20.41 5.02
C ARG A 286 -7.27 -21.65 5.42
N GLN A 287 -8.22 -21.54 6.35
CA GLN A 287 -9.01 -22.68 6.83
C GLN A 287 -10.22 -23.01 5.94
N ASN A 288 -10.73 -22.02 5.21
CA ASN A 288 -11.96 -22.15 4.41
C ASN A 288 -11.70 -22.10 2.91
N ASP A 289 -10.44 -22.06 2.51
CA ASP A 289 -10.01 -22.04 1.13
C ASP A 289 -10.55 -23.27 0.37
N HIS A 290 -11.08 -23.05 -0.82
CA HIS A 290 -11.70 -24.10 -1.65
C HIS A 290 -12.86 -24.87 -0.97
N LEU A 291 -13.39 -24.41 0.17
CA LEU A 291 -14.51 -25.07 0.85
C LEU A 291 -15.85 -24.47 0.44
N GLY A 292 -16.88 -25.33 0.33
CA GLY A 292 -18.26 -24.89 0.10
C GLY A 292 -18.93 -24.19 1.28
N THR A 293 -18.16 -23.84 2.33
CA THR A 293 -18.63 -23.08 3.48
C THR A 293 -19.09 -21.69 3.03
N ALA A 294 -20.23 -21.23 3.51
CA ALA A 294 -20.74 -19.88 3.22
C ALA A 294 -19.85 -18.80 3.86
N PHE A 295 -19.57 -17.73 3.12
CA PHE A 295 -18.73 -16.62 3.59
C PHE A 295 -19.44 -15.81 4.71
N PRO A 296 -18.83 -15.67 5.91
CA PRO A 296 -19.46 -14.94 7.00
C PRO A 296 -19.44 -13.41 6.81
N GLU A 297 -20.54 -12.76 7.17
CA GLU A 297 -20.65 -11.29 7.19
C GLU A 297 -19.59 -10.61 8.08
N GLU A 298 -19.19 -11.27 9.18
CA GLU A 298 -18.19 -10.74 10.10
C GLU A 298 -16.78 -10.70 9.49
N ILE A 299 -16.44 -11.67 8.63
CA ILE A 299 -15.17 -11.69 7.89
C ILE A 299 -15.20 -10.65 6.79
N TRP A 300 -16.32 -10.56 6.06
CA TRP A 300 -16.55 -9.50 5.07
C TRP A 300 -16.41 -8.10 5.70
N SER A 301 -17.00 -7.89 6.87
CA SER A 301 -16.89 -6.64 7.62
C SER A 301 -15.44 -6.36 8.03
N THR A 302 -14.71 -7.37 8.52
CA THR A 302 -13.29 -7.25 8.88
C THR A 302 -12.45 -6.85 7.67
N TRP A 303 -12.73 -7.41 6.48
CA TRP A 303 -12.09 -7.04 5.22
C TRP A 303 -12.30 -5.56 4.91
N ILE A 304 -13.54 -5.08 4.94
CA ILE A 304 -13.83 -3.66 4.69
C ILE A 304 -13.18 -2.76 5.73
N GLU A 305 -13.17 -3.15 7.00
CA GLU A 305 -12.51 -2.36 8.04
C GLU A 305 -11.01 -2.20 7.84
N LEU A 306 -10.33 -3.14 7.19
CA LEU A 306 -8.91 -3.05 6.86
C LEU A 306 -8.65 -2.37 5.52
N TYR A 307 -9.42 -2.75 4.49
CA TYR A 307 -9.11 -2.44 3.09
C TYR A 307 -10.11 -1.48 2.45
N ALA A 308 -11.03 -0.89 3.23
CA ALA A 308 -11.91 0.21 2.81
C ALA A 308 -12.82 -0.07 1.60
N SER A 309 -12.82 -1.31 1.10
CA SER A 309 -13.47 -1.74 -0.14
C SER A 309 -14.00 -3.16 0.05
N PRO A 310 -15.13 -3.51 -0.58
CA PRO A 310 -15.61 -4.89 -0.64
C PRO A 310 -14.58 -5.79 -1.32
N ASN A 311 -14.54 -7.05 -0.92
CA ASN A 311 -13.79 -8.06 -1.66
C ASN A 311 -14.60 -8.48 -2.90
N PRO A 312 -14.10 -8.30 -4.13
CA PRO A 312 -14.82 -8.72 -5.33
C PRO A 312 -14.93 -10.25 -5.46
N LEU A 313 -14.13 -11.01 -4.70
CA LEU A 313 -14.09 -12.47 -4.72
C LEU A 313 -15.00 -13.11 -3.66
N HIS A 314 -15.42 -12.34 -2.65
CA HIS A 314 -16.23 -12.87 -1.55
C HIS A 314 -17.34 -11.91 -1.16
N PHE A 315 -18.55 -12.46 -1.08
CA PHE A 315 -19.73 -11.76 -0.57
C PHE A 315 -20.42 -12.63 0.48
N PRO A 316 -21.00 -12.06 1.54
CA PRO A 316 -21.68 -12.84 2.57
C PRO A 316 -22.64 -13.88 1.97
N GLU A 317 -22.66 -15.06 2.58
CA GLU A 317 -23.47 -16.23 2.19
C GLU A 317 -23.01 -16.97 0.93
N LEU A 318 -22.17 -16.38 0.08
CA LEU A 318 -21.60 -17.11 -1.06
C LEU A 318 -20.60 -18.18 -0.58
N PRO A 319 -20.66 -19.41 -1.10
CA PRO A 319 -19.66 -20.43 -0.80
C PRO A 319 -18.25 -19.99 -1.21
N ASN A 320 -17.21 -20.20 -0.38
CA ASN A 320 -15.84 -19.80 -0.73
C ASN A 320 -15.39 -20.44 -2.06
N ASN A 321 -15.67 -21.73 -2.23
CA ASN A 321 -15.33 -22.46 -3.46
C ASN A 321 -16.00 -21.94 -4.73
N PHE A 322 -17.07 -21.14 -4.62
CA PHE A 322 -17.79 -20.65 -5.79
C PHE A 322 -16.92 -19.74 -6.67
N ILE A 323 -16.16 -18.83 -6.06
CA ILE A 323 -15.29 -17.91 -6.81
C ILE A 323 -13.86 -18.44 -6.89
N THR A 324 -13.35 -19.04 -5.81
CA THR A 324 -11.97 -19.54 -5.78
C THR A 324 -11.73 -20.64 -6.81
N ASP A 325 -12.67 -21.59 -6.97
CA ASP A 325 -12.50 -22.70 -7.92
C ASP A 325 -12.86 -22.29 -9.36
N LEU A 326 -13.63 -21.21 -9.53
CA LEU A 326 -13.98 -20.70 -10.87
C LEU A 326 -12.79 -19.99 -11.54
N LEU A 327 -11.98 -19.28 -10.75
CA LEU A 327 -10.93 -18.41 -11.26
C LEU A 327 -9.51 -18.92 -10.95
N LEU A 328 -9.33 -19.63 -9.83
CA LEU A 328 -8.04 -19.84 -9.20
C LEU A 328 -7.92 -21.26 -8.59
N ALA A 329 -8.59 -22.26 -9.17
CA ALA A 329 -8.72 -23.63 -8.63
C ALA A 329 -7.40 -24.32 -8.24
N ASP A 330 -6.27 -23.91 -8.80
CA ASP A 330 -4.95 -24.51 -8.57
C ASP A 330 -4.05 -23.68 -7.64
N ARG A 331 -4.60 -22.72 -6.87
CA ARG A 331 -3.80 -21.81 -6.03
C ARG A 331 -4.35 -21.71 -4.61
N ASP A 332 -3.62 -22.25 -3.64
CA ASP A 332 -3.96 -22.10 -2.23
C ASP A 332 -3.70 -20.68 -1.72
N TYR A 333 -4.59 -20.19 -0.85
CA TYR A 333 -4.45 -18.95 -0.09
C TYR A 333 -3.17 -18.93 0.75
N ARG A 334 -2.46 -17.80 0.71
CA ARG A 334 -1.30 -17.51 1.57
C ARG A 334 -1.28 -16.04 1.98
N LEU A 335 -0.79 -15.77 3.18
CA LEU A 335 -0.31 -14.44 3.57
C LEU A 335 1.21 -14.46 3.55
N GLU A 336 1.80 -13.72 2.61
CA GLU A 336 3.24 -13.65 2.41
C GLU A 336 3.77 -12.28 2.83
N VAL A 337 4.92 -12.27 3.51
CA VAL A 337 5.60 -11.05 3.96
C VAL A 337 7.07 -11.08 3.54
N LEU A 338 7.52 -10.02 2.86
CA LEU A 338 8.93 -9.73 2.61
C LEU A 338 9.38 -8.59 3.53
N GLU A 339 10.42 -8.82 4.33
CA GLU A 339 10.99 -7.84 5.26
C GLU A 339 12.22 -7.16 4.64
N VAL A 340 12.22 -5.82 4.61
CA VAL A 340 13.38 -5.02 4.18
C VAL A 340 13.77 -4.04 5.29
N VAL A 341 14.93 -4.28 5.91
CA VAL A 341 15.49 -3.41 6.95
C VAL A 341 16.35 -2.32 6.30
N LEU A 342 16.00 -1.06 6.55
CA LEU A 342 16.79 0.09 6.10
C LEU A 342 17.94 0.36 7.07
N PRO A 343 19.02 1.05 6.64
CA PRO A 343 20.09 1.47 7.54
C PRO A 343 19.54 2.27 8.74
N GLY A 344 20.14 2.10 9.93
CA GLY A 344 19.73 2.84 11.15
C GLY A 344 20.06 4.34 11.12
N ASP A 345 20.86 4.79 10.16
CA ASP A 345 21.14 6.21 9.94
C ASP A 345 19.95 6.89 9.24
N ALA A 346 19.16 7.62 10.02
CA ALA A 346 17.99 8.35 9.54
C ALA A 346 18.32 9.39 8.45
N GLN A 347 19.51 10.00 8.48
CA GLN A 347 19.92 10.96 7.44
C GLN A 347 20.23 10.22 6.14
N ALA A 348 20.94 9.09 6.22
CA ALA A 348 21.20 8.24 5.06
C ALA A 348 19.90 7.71 4.45
N VAL A 349 18.93 7.30 5.27
CA VAL A 349 17.60 6.86 4.80
C VAL A 349 16.86 7.99 4.09
N SER A 350 16.81 9.19 4.69
CA SER A 350 16.15 10.34 4.07
C SER A 350 16.81 10.74 2.74
N ALA A 351 18.14 10.71 2.67
CA ALA A 351 18.89 10.99 1.44
C ALA A 351 18.65 9.92 0.36
N ALA A 352 18.62 8.63 0.74
CA ALA A 352 18.30 7.55 -0.19
C ALA A 352 16.87 7.68 -0.75
N CYS A 353 15.88 7.93 0.12
CA CYS A 353 14.51 8.20 -0.32
C CYS A 353 14.41 9.41 -1.24
N ALA A 354 15.23 10.44 -1.02
CA ALA A 354 15.28 11.60 -1.90
C ALA A 354 15.76 11.25 -3.31
N GLU A 355 16.83 10.49 -3.42
CA GLU A 355 17.37 10.07 -4.71
C GLU A 355 16.42 9.10 -5.42
N ASN A 356 15.83 8.16 -4.69
CA ASN A 356 14.86 7.21 -5.26
C ASN A 356 13.60 7.91 -5.77
N ALA A 357 13.06 8.86 -4.99
CA ALA A 357 11.92 9.68 -5.44
C ALA A 357 12.27 10.49 -6.69
N ARG A 358 13.48 11.07 -6.76
CA ARG A 358 13.95 11.80 -7.95
C ARG A 358 14.04 10.91 -9.20
N VAL A 359 14.45 9.65 -9.04
CA VAL A 359 14.47 8.66 -10.14
C VAL A 359 13.04 8.35 -10.61
N LEU A 360 12.10 8.16 -9.68
CA LEU A 360 10.68 7.97 -9.99
C LEU A 360 10.07 9.20 -10.69
N GLU A 361 10.31 10.40 -10.19
CA GLU A 361 9.82 11.65 -10.82
C GLU A 361 10.36 11.80 -12.25
N ALA A 362 11.63 11.46 -12.49
CA ALA A 362 12.21 11.51 -13.83
C ALA A 362 11.53 10.52 -14.80
N SER A 363 10.97 9.41 -14.30
CA SER A 363 10.24 8.45 -15.13
C SER A 363 8.87 8.96 -15.61
N LEU A 364 8.34 10.03 -14.99
CA LEU A 364 7.09 10.67 -15.36
C LEU A 364 7.25 11.78 -16.42
N GLN A 365 8.47 12.13 -16.78
CA GLN A 365 8.75 13.19 -17.76
C GLN A 365 8.69 12.63 -19.19
N GLU A 366 8.12 13.38 -20.13
CA GLU A 366 8.19 13.02 -21.56
C GLU A 366 9.65 12.94 -22.04
N PRO A 367 9.97 12.10 -23.05
CA PRO A 367 11.33 11.80 -23.49
C PRO A 367 12.25 12.98 -23.80
#